data_AF-A0A9E8M1E1-F1
#
_entry.id   AF-A0A9E8M1E1-F1
#
_cell.length_a   1.000
_cell.length_b   1.000
_cell.length_c   1.000
_cell.angle_alpha   90.00
_cell.angle_beta   90.00
_cell.angle_gamma   90.00
#
_symmetry.space_group_name_H-M   'P 1'
#
loop_
_entity.id
_entity.type
_entity.pdbx_description
1 polymer ?
#
loop_
_entity_poly.entity_id
_entity_poly.type
_entity_poly.pdbx_seq_one_letter_code
_entity_poly.pdbx_strand_id
1 'polypeptide(L)' 'MKKAMILFANGYEEIEALTVVDYLRRAEIPIDMVTITGKLHVYFRFNGR' A
#
# COMPACT_ATOMS: atom_id res chain seq x y z
N MET A 1 1.90 -3.29 21.30
CA MET A 1 2.58 -2.99 20.01
C MET A 1 1.53 -2.74 18.95
N LYS A 2 1.66 -1.66 18.17
CA LYS A 2 0.80 -1.41 17.01
C LYS A 2 1.48 -2.00 15.77
N LYS A 3 0.71 -2.64 14.89
CA LYS A 3 1.15 -3.17 13.59
C LYS A 3 0.01 -2.98 12.60
N ALA A 4 0.33 -2.67 11.35
CA ALA A 4 -0.64 -2.49 10.29
C ALA A 4 -0.34 -3.42 9.10
N MET A 5 -1.39 -3.72 8.34
CA MET A 5 -1.31 -4.45 7.07
C MET A 5 -2.01 -3.62 6.01
N ILE A 6 -1.33 -3.35 4.91
CA ILE A 6 -1.89 -2.60 3.77
C ILE A 6 -2.06 -3.57 2.61
N LEU A 7 -3.31 -3.72 2.17
CA LEU A 7 -3.69 -4.64 1.09
C LEU A 7 -3.64 -3.91 -0.25
N PHE A 8 -2.88 -4.47 -1.19
CA PHE A 8 -2.74 -3.94 -2.54
C PHE A 8 -3.36 -4.89 -3.57
N ALA A 9 -4.06 -4.29 -4.53
CA ALA A 9 -4.56 -4.95 -5.73
C ALA A 9 -4.17 -4.13 -6.97
N ASN A 10 -4.29 -4.71 -8.16
CA ASN A 10 -4.07 -3.94 -9.39
C ASN A 10 -5.08 -2.78 -9.50
N GLY A 11 -4.60 -1.62 -9.91
CA GLY A 11 -5.42 -0.42 -10.03
C GLY A 11 -5.71 0.30 -8.70
N TYR A 12 -4.88 0.07 -7.68
CA TYR A 12 -4.93 0.87 -6.46
C TYR A 12 -4.62 2.35 -6.75
N GLU A 13 -5.18 3.24 -5.92
CA GLU A 13 -4.89 4.68 -5.95
C GLU A 13 -3.53 4.94 -5.28
N GLU A 14 -2.57 5.42 -6.06
CA GLU A 14 -1.16 5.50 -5.65
C GLU A 14 -0.95 6.38 -4.42
N ILE A 15 -1.53 7.58 -4.43
CA ILE A 15 -1.37 8.57 -3.35
C ILE A 15 -1.97 8.03 -2.05
N GLU A 16 -3.17 7.45 -2.10
CA GLU A 16 -3.85 6.95 -0.90
C GLU A 16 -3.10 5.77 -0.28
N ALA A 17 -2.56 4.87 -1.11
CA ALA A 17 -1.83 3.72 -0.61
C ALA A 17 -0.43 4.08 -0.09
N LEU A 18 0.35 4.89 -0.84
CA LEU A 18 1.71 5.25 -0.44
C LEU A 18 1.75 6.27 0.70
N THR A 19 0.78 7.19 0.81
CA THR A 19 0.73 8.15 1.91
C THR A 19 0.52 7.45 3.25
N VAL A 20 -0.38 6.46 3.31
CA VAL A 20 -0.60 5.68 4.53
C VAL A 20 0.65 4.90 4.92
N VAL A 21 1.32 4.28 3.94
CA VAL A 21 2.58 3.54 4.17
C VAL A 21 3.68 4.46 4.68
N ASP A 22 3.87 5.62 4.05
CA ASP A 22 4.91 6.59 4.43
C ASP A 22 4.65 7.13 5.84
N TYR A 23 3.42 7.56 6.13
CA TYR A 23 3.05 8.13 7.42
C TYR A 23 3.30 7.16 8.58
N LEU A 24 2.84 5.91 8.44
CA LEU A 24 3.00 4.89 9.46
C LEU A 24 4.47 4.45 9.64
N ARG A 25 5.26 4.42 8.56
CA ARG A 25 6.71 4.16 8.65
C ARG A 25 7.44 5.28 9.39
N ARG A 26 7.09 6.55 9.15
CA ARG A 26 7.63 7.72 9.89
C ARG A 26 7.25 7.71 11.37
N ALA A 27 6.11 7.13 11.71
CA ALA A 27 5.66 6.92 13.07
C ALA A 27 6.26 5.67 13.75
N GLU A 28 7.24 5.01 13.11
CA GLU A 28 7.88 3.79 13.60
C GLU A 28 6.91 2.62 13.85
N ILE A 29 5.79 2.59 13.11
CA ILE A 29 4.79 1.51 13.17
C ILE A 29 5.14 0.46 12.10
N PRO A 30 5.39 -0.81 12.49
CA PRO A 30 5.62 -1.89 11.53
C PRO A 30 4.43 -2.08 10.58
N ILE A 31 4.73 -2.20 9.28
CA ILE A 31 3.75 -2.43 8.21
C ILE A 31 4.15 -3.65 7.41
N ASP A 32 3.16 -4.50 7.11
CA ASP A 32 3.24 -5.48 6.02
C ASP A 32 2.50 -4.93 4.79
N MET A 33 3.20 -4.85 3.66
CA MET A 33 2.59 -4.56 2.36
C MET A 33 2.23 -5.88 1.69
N VAL A 34 0.94 -6.14 1.50
CA VAL A 34 0.43 -7.46 1.11
C VAL A 34 -0.38 -7.35 -0.17
N THR A 35 0.00 -8.14 -1.18
CA THR A 35 -0.79 -8.32 -2.41
C THR A 35 -1.96 -9.28 -2.18
N ILE A 36 -3.14 -8.93 -2.70
CA ILE A 36 -4.29 -9.84 -2.75
C ILE A 36 -4.48 -10.53 -4.11
N THR A 37 -3.54 -10.34 -5.04
CA THR A 37 -3.66 -10.84 -6.43
C THR A 37 -2.93 -12.17 -6.66
N GLY A 38 -2.39 -12.80 -5.61
CA GLY A 38 -1.56 -14.00 -5.72
C GLY A 38 -0.21 -13.78 -6.43
N LYS A 39 0.18 -12.52 -6.66
CA LYS A 39 1.46 -12.10 -7.28
C LYS A 39 2.13 -11.05 -6.43
N LEU A 40 3.43 -11.16 -6.22
CA LEU A 40 4.18 -10.18 -5.40
C LEU A 40 4.07 -8.74 -5.93
N HIS A 41 3.97 -8.58 -7.25
CA HIS A 41 3.89 -7.28 -7.91
C HIS A 41 2.45 -6.95 -8.33
N VAL A 42 2.06 -5.72 -8.05
CA VAL A 42 0.79 -5.09 -8.42
C VAL A 42 1.08 -3.70 -8.99
N TYR A 43 0.26 -3.27 -9.93
CA TYR A 43 0.47 -2.03 -10.65
C TYR A 43 -0.60 -1.02 -10.27
N PHE A 44 -0.18 0.22 -10.03
CA PHE A 44 -1.11 1.34 -9.96
C PHE A 44 -1.73 1.54 -11.35
N ARG A 45 -2.96 2.05 -11.40
CA ARG A 45 -3.57 2.47 -12.67
C ARG A 45 -3.70 3.98 -12.66
N PHE A 46 -2.95 4.63 -13.53
CA PHE A 46 -3.14 6.05 -13.79
C PHE A 46 -4.42 6.25 -14.60
N ASN A 47 -5.43 6.91 -14.01
CA ASN A 47 -6.71 7.14 -14.65
C ASN A 47 -6.72 8.34 -15.64
N GLY A 48 -5.57 8.87 -16.03
CA GLY A 48 -5.44 9.71 -17.23
C GLY A 48 -6.22 11.03 -17.19
N ARG A 49 -6.19 11.73 -16.06
CA ARG A 49 -6.37 13.20 -16.05
C ARG A 49 -5.01 13.87 -15.89
#